data_AF-A0A238D3F7-F1
#
_entry.id   AF-A0A238D3F7-F1
#
_cell.length_a   1.000
_cell.length_b   1.000
_cell.length_c   1.000
_cell.angle_alpha   90.00
_cell.angle_beta   90.00
_cell.angle_gamma   90.00
#
_symmetry.space_group_name_H-M   'P 1'
#
loop_
_entity.id
_entity.type
_entity.pdbx_description
1 polymer ?
#
loop_
_entity_poly.entity_id
_entity_poly.type
_entity_poly.pdbx_seq_one_letter_code
_entity_poly.pdbx_strand_id
1 'polypeptide(L)'
;MEMLEQRQFEAALMRRGGIDGDSAQIASAVVSIWQEIATCLSPIIGKGGVDALYQRSLYLAGRTHPWLMTVHDRTHLAAMGLEALKSKLAEQSSANAAAGGAALLHAFYALLSSLIGASLTERVLYPIRINFLSESPERNTLP
;
A
#
# COMPACT_ATOMS: atom_id res chain seq x y z
N MET A 1 5.81 18.60 0.26
CA MET A 1 5.56 17.70 1.41
C MET A 1 5.25 16.29 0.91
N GLU A 2 4.38 16.14 -0.09
CA GLU A 2 3.99 14.86 -0.74
C GLU A 2 5.17 13.98 -1.22
N MET A 3 6.19 14.56 -1.87
CA MET A 3 7.36 13.80 -2.34
C MET A 3 8.17 13.14 -1.22
N LEU A 4 8.19 13.73 -0.01
CA LEU A 4 8.93 13.18 1.12
C LEU A 4 8.19 11.97 1.70
N GLU A 5 6.86 12.01 1.72
CA GLU A 5 6.02 10.92 2.22
C GLU A 5 6.11 9.70 1.30
N GLN A 6 6.05 9.90 -0.03
CA GLN A 6 6.23 8.80 -0.97
C GLN A 6 7.61 8.13 -0.84
N ARG A 7 8.68 8.93 -0.67
CA ARG A 7 10.04 8.40 -0.44
C ARG A 7 10.14 7.59 0.86
N GLN A 8 9.45 8.01 1.91
CA GLN A 8 9.41 7.25 3.17
C GLN A 8 8.71 5.90 2.99
N PHE A 9 7.61 5.86 2.24
CA PHE A 9 6.93 4.60 1.91
C PHE A 9 7.83 3.68 1.08
N GLU A 10 8.51 4.21 0.07
CA GLU A 10 9.42 3.44 -0.78
C GLU A 10 10.60 2.87 0.01
N ALA A 11 11.26 3.69 0.84
CA ALA A 11 12.35 3.25 1.70
C ALA A 11 11.91 2.18 2.71
N ALA A 12 10.72 2.31 3.28
CA ALA A 12 10.17 1.30 4.18
C ALA A 12 9.87 -0.03 3.45
N LEU A 13 9.31 0.03 2.23
CA LEU A 13 9.09 -1.18 1.42
C LEU A 13 10.42 -1.85 1.02
N MET A 14 11.42 -1.08 0.62
CA MET A 14 12.75 -1.61 0.32
C MET A 14 13.38 -2.32 1.53
N ARG A 15 13.27 -1.76 2.73
CA ARG A 15 13.74 -2.42 3.96
C ARG A 15 13.05 -3.76 4.22
N ARG A 16 11.77 -3.88 3.85
CA ARG A 16 10.99 -5.12 3.99
C ARG A 16 11.32 -6.16 2.92
N GLY A 17 11.98 -5.77 1.83
CA GLY A 17 12.54 -6.69 0.84
C GLY A 17 13.80 -7.42 1.31
N GLY A 18 14.31 -7.13 2.52
CA GLY A 18 15.53 -7.75 3.04
C GLY A 18 16.80 -7.34 2.28
N ILE A 19 17.91 -8.02 2.59
CA ILE A 19 19.26 -7.69 2.10
C ILE A 19 19.36 -7.82 0.57
N ASP A 20 18.56 -8.71 -0.04
CA ASP A 20 18.62 -8.99 -1.48
C ASP A 20 17.54 -8.27 -2.30
N GLY A 21 16.65 -7.50 -1.66
CA GLY A 21 15.52 -6.87 -2.34
C GLY A 21 14.58 -7.91 -2.96
N ASP A 22 14.05 -8.83 -2.16
CA ASP A 22 13.08 -9.80 -2.66
C ASP A 22 11.74 -9.12 -2.96
N SER A 23 11.36 -9.08 -4.25
CA SER A 23 10.09 -8.52 -4.69
C SER A 23 8.89 -9.27 -4.11
N ALA A 24 9.02 -10.55 -3.77
CA ALA A 24 7.97 -11.33 -3.11
C ALA A 24 7.77 -10.94 -1.64
N GLN A 25 8.84 -10.57 -0.93
CA GLN A 25 8.76 -10.02 0.42
C GLN A 25 8.13 -8.63 0.41
N ILE A 26 8.53 -7.77 -0.55
CA ILE A 26 7.90 -6.47 -0.78
C ILE A 26 6.41 -6.65 -1.10
N ALA A 27 6.06 -7.58 -1.98
CA ALA A 27 4.67 -7.88 -2.33
C ALA A 27 3.84 -8.31 -1.12
N SER A 28 4.40 -9.19 -0.28
CA SER A 28 3.74 -9.66 0.94
C SER A 28 3.55 -8.52 1.94
N ALA A 29 4.57 -7.68 2.13
CA ALA A 29 4.49 -6.49 2.97
C ALA A 29 3.40 -5.51 2.50
N VAL A 30 3.33 -5.23 1.20
CA VAL A 30 2.29 -4.36 0.63
C VAL A 30 0.90 -4.92 0.92
N VAL A 31 0.68 -6.22 0.69
CA VAL A 31 -0.62 -6.86 0.95
C VAL A 31 -1.00 -6.83 2.41
N SER A 32 -0.08 -7.11 3.34
CA SER A 32 -0.35 -7.07 4.77
C SER A 32 -0.83 -5.70 5.22
N ILE A 33 -0.18 -4.62 4.74
CA ILE A 33 -0.61 -3.24 5.05
C ILE A 33 -2.02 -2.99 4.52
N TRP A 34 -2.32 -3.43 3.30
CA TRP A 34 -3.65 -3.25 2.72
C TRP A 34 -4.74 -4.00 3.49
N GLN A 35 -4.43 -5.17 4.05
CA GLN A 35 -5.35 -5.90 4.93
C GLN A 35 -5.59 -5.15 6.26
N GLU A 36 -4.55 -4.56 6.84
CA GLU A 36 -4.66 -3.73 8.05
C GLU A 36 -5.50 -2.47 7.79
N ILE A 37 -5.22 -1.77 6.69
CA ILE A 37 -6.00 -0.59 6.24
C ILE A 37 -7.47 -0.97 6.06
N ALA A 38 -7.75 -2.07 5.35
CA ALA A 38 -9.12 -2.50 5.10
C ALA A 38 -9.84 -2.85 6.41
N THR A 39 -9.18 -3.54 7.33
CA THR A 39 -9.74 -3.89 8.65
C THR A 39 -10.06 -2.65 9.48
N CYS A 40 -9.17 -1.65 9.46
CA CYS A 40 -9.34 -0.41 10.20
C CYS A 40 -10.43 0.50 9.60
N LEU A 41 -10.50 0.60 8.27
CA LEU A 41 -11.40 1.53 7.59
C LEU A 41 -12.79 0.97 7.27
N SER A 42 -12.93 -0.35 7.12
CA SER A 42 -14.24 -0.98 6.88
C SER A 42 -15.33 -0.57 7.89
N PRO A 43 -15.07 -0.48 9.22
CA PRO A 43 -16.09 -0.01 10.18
C PRO A 43 -16.40 1.49 10.09
N ILE A 44 -15.56 2.31 9.44
CA ILE A 44 -15.70 3.77 9.38
C ILE A 44 -16.42 4.19 8.10
N ILE A 45 -15.97 3.69 6.95
CA ILE A 45 -16.47 4.09 5.62
C ILE A 45 -17.16 2.94 4.86
N GLY A 46 -17.27 1.76 5.48
CA GLY A 46 -17.81 0.56 4.85
C GLY A 46 -16.82 -0.13 3.91
N LYS A 47 -16.98 -1.45 3.72
CA LYS A 47 -16.15 -2.24 2.80
C LYS A 47 -16.16 -1.68 1.37
N GLY A 48 -17.33 -1.32 0.86
CA GLY A 48 -17.45 -0.72 -0.48
C GLY A 48 -16.74 0.63 -0.61
N GLY A 49 -16.66 1.42 0.47
CA GLY A 49 -15.89 2.66 0.50
C GLY A 49 -14.39 2.41 0.41
N VAL A 50 -13.88 1.40 1.13
CA VAL A 50 -12.49 0.96 1.03
C VAL A 50 -12.17 0.44 -0.37
N ASP A 51 -13.02 -0.43 -0.91
CA ASP A 51 -12.86 -0.99 -2.26
C ASP A 51 -12.81 0.13 -3.33
N ALA A 52 -13.73 1.09 -3.27
CA ALA A 52 -13.78 2.21 -4.21
C ALA A 52 -12.54 3.12 -4.11
N LEU A 53 -12.09 3.44 -2.89
CA LEU A 53 -10.87 4.22 -2.67
C LEU A 53 -9.63 3.48 -3.17
N TYR A 54 -9.54 2.17 -2.91
CA TYR A 54 -8.45 1.33 -3.40
C TYR A 54 -8.41 1.30 -4.93
N GLN A 55 -9.55 1.10 -5.61
CA GLN A 55 -9.64 1.14 -7.08
C GLN A 55 -9.20 2.50 -7.63
N ARG A 56 -9.69 3.59 -7.02
CA ARG A 56 -9.29 4.95 -7.41
C ARG A 56 -7.79 5.18 -7.22
N SER A 57 -7.21 4.63 -6.15
CA SER A 57 -5.77 4.71 -5.87
C SER A 57 -4.95 3.93 -6.89
N LEU A 58 -5.39 2.72 -7.27
CA LEU A 58 -4.78 1.93 -8.34
C LEU A 58 -4.79 2.68 -9.67
N TYR A 59 -5.92 3.30 -10.02
CA TYR A 59 -6.01 4.11 -11.25
C TYR A 59 -5.01 5.27 -11.24
N LEU A 60 -4.87 5.99 -10.12
CA LEU A 60 -3.93 7.12 -10.01
C LEU A 60 -2.47 6.65 -10.04
N ALA A 61 -2.11 5.63 -9.28
CA ALA A 61 -0.76 5.06 -9.27
C ALA A 61 -0.39 4.42 -10.62
N GLY A 62 -1.38 3.83 -11.30
CA GLY A 62 -1.24 3.25 -12.64
C GLY A 62 -0.86 4.25 -13.73
N ARG A 63 -1.09 5.56 -13.52
CA ARG A 63 -0.62 6.60 -14.45
C ARG A 63 0.90 6.73 -14.45
N THR A 64 1.56 6.45 -13.33
CA THR A 64 3.02 6.51 -13.18
C THR A 64 3.65 5.13 -13.31
N HIS A 65 2.92 4.08 -12.93
CA HIS A 65 3.35 2.68 -12.99
C HIS A 65 2.34 1.85 -13.79
N PRO A 66 2.40 1.83 -15.13
CA PRO A 66 1.37 1.23 -16.00
C PRO A 66 1.02 -0.22 -15.71
N TRP A 67 1.96 -1.01 -15.16
CA TRP A 67 1.72 -2.40 -14.77
C TRP A 67 0.67 -2.53 -13.64
N LEU A 68 0.46 -1.51 -12.81
CA LEU A 68 -0.64 -1.47 -11.82
C LEU A 68 -2.01 -1.36 -12.48
N MET A 69 -2.10 -0.81 -13.69
CA MET A 69 -3.37 -0.75 -14.42
C MET A 69 -3.86 -2.16 -14.78
N THR A 70 -2.95 -3.11 -14.97
CA THR A 70 -3.32 -4.52 -15.18
C THR A 70 -3.96 -5.17 -13.95
N VAL A 71 -3.68 -4.65 -12.75
CA VAL A 71 -4.37 -5.05 -11.51
C VAL A 71 -5.75 -4.43 -11.49
N HIS A 72 -5.83 -3.11 -11.72
CA HIS A 72 -7.11 -2.36 -11.78
C HIS A 72 -8.11 -3.02 -12.73
N ASP A 73 -7.69 -3.36 -13.95
CA ASP A 73 -8.57 -3.93 -14.97
C ASP A 73 -9.01 -5.37 -14.66
N ARG A 74 -8.24 -6.11 -13.85
CA ARG A 74 -8.57 -7.47 -13.42
C ARG A 74 -9.46 -7.50 -12.18
N THR A 75 -9.45 -6.44 -11.38
CA THR A 75 -10.26 -6.35 -10.17
C THR A 75 -11.62 -5.75 -10.49
N HIS A 76 -12.67 -6.56 -10.42
CA HIS A 76 -14.04 -6.05 -10.45
C HIS A 76 -14.29 -5.11 -9.25
N LEU A 77 -15.20 -4.15 -9.42
CA LEU A 77 -15.61 -3.12 -8.44
C LEU A 77 -16.03 -3.61 -7.04
N ALA A 78 -16.07 -4.93 -6.79
CA ALA A 78 -16.58 -5.54 -5.57
C ALA A 78 -15.51 -6.10 -4.60
N ALA A 79 -14.21 -6.10 -4.97
CA ALA A 79 -13.14 -6.51 -4.06
C ALA A 79 -11.77 -5.93 -4.44
N MET A 80 -10.96 -5.57 -3.42
CA MET A 80 -9.58 -5.08 -3.58
C MET A 80 -8.64 -6.02 -4.38
N GLY A 81 -8.96 -7.31 -4.53
CA GLY A 81 -8.15 -8.24 -5.33
C GLY A 81 -6.66 -8.28 -4.94
N LEU A 82 -6.37 -8.32 -3.63
CA LEU A 82 -5.01 -8.25 -3.09
C LEU A 82 -4.08 -9.35 -3.60
N GLU A 83 -4.60 -10.52 -3.96
CA GLU A 83 -3.81 -11.60 -4.58
C GLU A 83 -3.30 -11.22 -5.97
N ALA A 84 -4.12 -10.52 -6.77
CA ALA A 84 -3.69 -10.01 -8.07
C ALA A 84 -2.60 -8.94 -7.91
N LEU A 85 -2.74 -8.07 -6.90
CA LEU A 85 -1.70 -7.09 -6.55
C LEU A 85 -0.40 -7.79 -6.12
N LYS A 86 -0.49 -8.80 -5.25
CA LYS A 86 0.66 -9.58 -4.76
C LYS A 86 1.46 -10.20 -5.90
N SER A 87 0.75 -10.91 -6.79
CA SER A 87 1.36 -11.56 -7.95
C SER A 87 2.04 -10.54 -8.85
N LYS A 88 1.39 -9.39 -9.11
CA LYS A 88 1.97 -8.36 -9.99
C LYS A 88 3.19 -7.67 -9.39
N LEU A 89 3.22 -7.47 -8.07
CA LEU A 89 4.39 -6.94 -7.36
C LEU A 89 5.57 -7.92 -7.40
N ALA A 90 5.31 -9.22 -7.20
CA ALA A 90 6.35 -10.25 -7.24
C ALA A 90 6.98 -10.42 -8.63
N GLU A 91 6.22 -10.14 -9.71
CA GLU A 91 6.73 -10.11 -11.09
C GLU A 91 7.65 -8.92 -11.38
N GLN A 92 7.69 -7.89 -10.53
CA GLN A 92 8.54 -6.72 -10.74
C GLN A 92 9.94 -6.91 -10.14
N SER A 93 10.88 -6.05 -10.55
CA SER A 93 12.08 -5.81 -9.75
C SER A 93 11.70 -5.22 -8.40
N SER A 94 12.54 -5.42 -7.38
CA SER A 94 12.35 -4.89 -6.03
C SER A 94 12.13 -3.38 -6.03
N ALA A 95 12.91 -2.66 -6.84
CA ALA A 95 12.77 -1.21 -6.99
C ALA A 95 11.41 -0.81 -7.57
N ASN A 96 10.97 -1.48 -8.63
CA ASN A 96 9.67 -1.19 -9.22
C ASN A 96 8.52 -1.61 -8.30
N ALA A 97 8.65 -2.72 -7.57
CA ALA A 97 7.67 -3.18 -6.60
C ALA A 97 7.53 -2.18 -5.43
N ALA A 98 8.65 -1.71 -4.88
CA ALA A 98 8.65 -0.72 -3.81
C ALA A 98 8.10 0.63 -4.29
N ALA A 99 8.55 1.13 -5.44
CA ALA A 99 8.08 2.40 -5.98
C ALA A 99 6.57 2.36 -6.29
N GLY A 100 6.09 1.29 -6.94
CA GLY A 100 4.67 1.13 -7.26
C GLY A 100 3.80 0.93 -6.02
N GLY A 101 4.25 0.11 -5.05
CA GLY A 101 3.55 -0.06 -3.78
C GLY A 101 3.46 1.24 -2.98
N ALA A 102 4.55 2.02 -2.95
CA ALA A 102 4.59 3.32 -2.31
C ALA A 102 3.70 4.35 -3.00
N ALA A 103 3.70 4.40 -4.33
CA ALA A 103 2.83 5.27 -5.10
C ALA A 103 1.35 4.96 -4.86
N LEU A 104 1.01 3.67 -4.78
CA LEU A 104 -0.35 3.21 -4.48
C LEU A 104 -0.81 3.61 -3.07
N LEU A 105 0.03 3.38 -2.05
CA LEU A 105 -0.24 3.81 -0.68
C LEU A 105 -0.40 5.34 -0.61
N HIS A 106 0.54 6.09 -1.19
CA HIS A 106 0.48 7.54 -1.21
C HIS A 106 -0.82 8.08 -1.84
N ALA A 107 -1.21 7.54 -3.01
CA ALA A 107 -2.45 7.93 -3.67
C ALA A 107 -3.69 7.70 -2.78
N PHE A 108 -3.69 6.61 -2.01
CA PHE A 108 -4.77 6.30 -1.09
C PHE A 108 -4.83 7.26 0.10
N TYR A 109 -3.70 7.55 0.74
CA TYR A 109 -3.64 8.52 1.83
C TYR A 109 -4.09 9.91 1.38
N ALA A 110 -3.72 10.33 0.17
CA ALA A 110 -4.14 11.60 -0.42
C ALA A 110 -5.66 11.63 -0.68
N LEU A 111 -6.21 10.55 -1.25
CA LEU A 111 -7.66 10.43 -1.47
C LEU A 111 -8.44 10.41 -0.15
N LEU A 112 -7.97 9.66 0.84
CA LEU A 112 -8.63 9.60 2.14
C LEU A 112 -8.60 10.97 2.82
N SER A 113 -7.47 11.69 2.75
CA SER A 113 -7.36 13.06 3.28
C SER A 113 -8.35 14.02 2.61
N SER A 114 -8.61 13.84 1.31
CA SER A 114 -9.60 14.65 0.59
C SER A 114 -11.05 14.30 0.95
N LEU A 115 -11.34 13.07 1.38
CA LEU A 115 -12.69 12.58 1.64
C LEU A 115 -13.18 12.89 3.06
N ILE A 116 -12.31 12.76 4.06
CA ILE A 116 -12.67 12.90 5.48
C ILE A 116 -11.90 14.02 6.21
N GLY A 117 -11.02 14.72 5.49
CA GLY A 117 -10.12 15.73 6.04
C GLY A 117 -8.83 15.14 6.60
N ALA A 118 -7.71 15.85 6.38
CA ALA A 118 -6.36 15.43 6.76
C ALA A 118 -6.24 15.00 8.24
N SER A 119 -6.92 15.70 9.15
CA SER A 119 -6.88 15.43 10.59
C SER A 119 -7.49 14.08 10.98
N LEU A 120 -8.52 13.61 10.26
CA LEU A 120 -9.13 12.31 10.54
C LEU A 120 -8.36 11.18 9.85
N THR A 121 -7.85 11.43 8.65
CA THR A 121 -6.93 10.50 7.96
C THR A 121 -5.68 10.24 8.78
N GLU A 122 -5.06 11.28 9.35
CA GLU A 122 -3.97 11.10 10.31
C GLU A 122 -4.45 10.29 11.51
N ARG A 123 -5.48 10.70 12.26
CA ARG A 123 -5.86 9.95 13.48
C ARG A 123 -6.18 8.47 13.25
N VAL A 124 -6.76 8.13 12.10
CA VAL A 124 -7.19 6.75 11.80
C VAL A 124 -6.03 5.89 11.28
N LEU A 125 -5.20 6.44 10.39
CA LEU A 125 -4.12 5.67 9.75
C LEU A 125 -2.75 5.88 10.41
N TYR A 126 -2.58 6.86 11.30
CA TYR A 126 -1.31 7.14 11.98
C TYR A 126 -0.75 5.94 12.76
N PRO A 127 -1.55 5.13 13.49
CA PRO A 127 -1.03 3.92 14.13
C PRO A 127 -0.47 2.91 13.13
N ILE A 128 -1.17 2.70 12.01
CA ILE A 128 -0.74 1.79 10.92
C ILE A 128 0.51 2.35 10.24
N ARG A 129 0.54 3.66 9.99
CA ARG A 129 1.69 4.35 9.39
C ARG A 129 2.92 4.28 10.28
N ILE A 130 2.79 4.52 11.58
CA ILE A 130 3.89 4.38 12.53
C ILE A 130 4.38 2.94 12.54
N ASN A 131 3.51 1.95 12.69
CA ASN A 131 3.92 0.55 12.69
C ASN A 131 4.62 0.20 11.38
N PHE A 132 4.04 0.63 10.26
CA PHE A 132 4.60 0.40 8.93
C PHE A 132 6.03 0.95 8.77
N LEU A 133 6.25 2.20 9.21
CA LEU A 133 7.53 2.88 9.13
C LEU A 133 8.54 2.39 10.19
N SER A 134 8.05 1.87 11.32
CA SER A 134 8.85 1.46 12.48
C SER A 134 9.24 -0.02 12.43
N GLU A 135 8.46 -0.87 11.75
CA GLU A 135 8.80 -2.26 11.48
C GLU A 135 10.09 -2.32 10.66
N SER A 136 11.20 -2.34 11.39
CA SER A 136 12.47 -2.89 10.97
C SER A 136 12.33 -4.41 10.86
N PRO A 137 13.15 -5.08 10.05
CA PRO A 137 13.18 -6.54 9.97
C PRO A 137 13.80 -7.16 11.25
N GLU A 138 13.38 -6.73 12.44
CA GLU A 138 13.74 -7.35 13.71
C GLU A 138 12.58 -8.19 14.22
N ARG A 139 12.33 -9.30 13.52
CA ARG A 139 11.73 -10.50 14.15
C ARG A 139 12.36 -11.75 13.57
N ASN A 140 13.57 -12.06 14.03
CA ASN A 140 13.94 -13.40 14.49
C ASN A 140 15.40 -13.44 15.00
N THR A 141 15.58 -13.15 16.29
CA THR A 141 16.61 -13.85 17.07
C THR A 141 16.05 -14.15 18.46
N LEU A 142 15.95 -15.46 18.71
CA LEU A 142 15.50 -16.24 19.87
C LEU A 142 15.87 -15.70 21.28
N PRO A 143 15.23 -16.23 22.34
CA PRO A 143 15.74 -17.43 23.00
C PRO A 143 14.88 -18.69 22.84
#